data_AF-A0A833DBA3-F1
#
_entry.id   AF-A0A833DBA3-F1
#
_cell.length_a   1.000
_cell.length_b   1.000
_cell.length_c   1.000
_cell.angle_alpha   90.00
_cell.angle_beta   90.00
_cell.angle_gamma   90.00
#
_symmetry.space_group_name_H-M   'P 1'
#
loop_
_entity.id
_entity.type
_entity.pdbx_description
1 polymer ?
#
loop_
_entity_poly.entity_id
_entity_poly.type
_entity_poly.pdbx_seq_one_letter_code
_entity_poly.pdbx_strand_id
1 'polypeptide(L)'
;MSDDPLDDRIIREREFRRRVNVDLSDVVVPERSGDEEERREELAAAVDEALGNVFDPFEQASGDEPGAIQEDGSVPLAPERDIVTEVAVEGERRVNWLLMVAMILVYSAIGIQAGIALSPYLAMAVLLILAAVGFALGERWVPERNMALLGVTWVIIAMKVLYGLAIELNRWDYIGVESLGVLLLFLVAVNVLASYRHDHDAIAAQSTLVLLAIGSTAGSVLGEIGVAVMILVATLLMHGLALHRQSGNLAALGVAASNLWIGMHAITGGFEIGSLKILSLESPLLLFLLLMAVTGINAAMAARFAREDNWFSKAFKALGLGEPGLWGVSISLGMVGALLTVAASREEMGYALGMVSFLGAAFGGSYLSVRGVESRRVAIPLLG
;
A
#
# COMPACT_ATOMS: atom_id res chain seq x y z
N MET A 1 -3.79 14.15 72.21
CA MET A 1 -2.39 14.15 71.74
C MET A 1 -1.90 12.72 71.89
N SER A 2 -1.72 12.02 70.78
CA SER A 2 -1.12 10.69 70.72
C SER A 2 -0.41 10.59 69.38
N ASP A 3 0.92 10.60 69.46
CA ASP A 3 1.87 10.50 68.36
C ASP A 3 1.79 9.14 67.67
N ASP A 4 1.72 9.15 66.35
CA ASP A 4 1.84 7.97 65.48
C ASP A 4 3.19 8.09 64.73
N PRO A 5 4.07 7.06 64.72
CA PRO A 5 5.45 7.22 64.29
C PRO A 5 5.56 7.17 62.76
N LEU A 6 5.89 8.31 62.17
CA LEU A 6 6.14 8.54 60.73
C LEU A 6 7.50 8.01 60.22
N ASP A 7 8.23 7.19 61.00
CA ASP A 7 9.66 6.94 60.75
C ASP A 7 9.98 5.66 59.95
N ASP A 8 8.98 4.86 59.57
CA ASP A 8 9.23 3.48 59.11
C ASP A 8 9.14 3.27 57.58
N ARG A 9 8.83 4.33 56.82
CA ARG A 9 8.75 4.26 55.34
C ARG A 9 10.06 4.66 54.66
N ILE A 10 10.72 5.70 55.18
CA ILE A 10 11.98 6.23 54.63
C ILE A 10 13.15 5.26 54.89
N ILE A 11 13.16 4.60 56.05
CA ILE A 11 14.18 3.60 56.39
C ILE A 11 14.05 2.35 55.50
N ARG A 12 12.81 1.90 55.25
CA ARG A 12 12.51 0.73 54.41
C ARG A 12 12.85 0.96 52.94
N GLU A 13 12.64 2.17 52.43
CA GLU A 13 13.00 2.57 51.06
C GLU A 13 14.53 2.73 50.89
N ARG A 14 15.23 3.19 51.93
CA ARG A 14 16.71 3.21 51.96
C ARG A 14 17.32 1.82 52.07
N GLU A 15 16.71 0.89 52.81
CA GLU A 15 17.17 -0.50 52.89
C GLU A 15 16.96 -1.25 51.56
N PHE A 16 15.85 -1.01 50.87
CA PHE A 16 15.59 -1.61 49.55
C PHE A 16 16.59 -1.11 48.50
N ARG A 17 16.90 0.20 48.49
CA ARG A 17 17.95 0.77 47.62
C ARG A 17 19.36 0.29 47.95
N ARG A 18 19.66 -0.07 49.21
CA ARG A 18 20.98 -0.63 49.60
C ARG A 18 21.14 -2.12 49.28
N ARG A 19 20.06 -2.91 49.21
CA ARG A 19 20.14 -4.36 48.98
C ARG A 19 20.22 -4.77 47.50
N VAL A 20 19.94 -3.87 46.57
CA VAL A 20 20.21 -4.07 45.13
C VAL A 20 21.52 -3.36 44.79
N ASN A 21 22.58 -3.68 45.52
CA ASN A 21 23.93 -3.37 45.07
C ASN A 21 24.42 -4.62 44.32
N VAL A 22 23.99 -4.74 43.07
CA VAL A 22 24.58 -5.73 42.16
C VAL A 22 26.00 -5.23 41.91
N ASP A 23 26.96 -5.88 42.55
CA ASP A 23 28.37 -5.58 42.36
C ASP A 23 28.79 -6.07 40.96
N LEU A 24 28.76 -5.15 39.99
CA LEU A 24 29.17 -5.40 38.61
C LEU A 24 30.70 -5.35 38.45
N SER A 25 31.46 -5.17 39.54
CA SER A 25 32.92 -5.09 39.50
C SER A 25 33.59 -6.39 39.03
N ASP A 26 32.90 -7.52 39.18
CA ASP A 26 33.35 -8.85 38.72
C ASP A 26 32.77 -9.23 37.34
N VAL A 27 31.93 -8.37 36.74
CA VAL A 27 31.51 -8.55 35.35
C VAL A 27 32.64 -8.03 34.47
N VAL A 28 33.57 -8.93 34.14
CA VAL A 28 34.52 -8.71 33.06
C VAL A 28 33.71 -8.63 31.76
N VAL A 29 33.34 -7.42 31.38
CA VAL A 29 32.95 -7.11 30.00
C VAL A 29 34.27 -7.23 29.24
N PRO A 30 34.46 -8.27 28.41
CA PRO A 30 35.67 -8.34 27.60
C PRO A 30 35.76 -7.04 26.80
N GLU A 31 36.91 -6.38 26.81
CA GLU A 31 37.19 -5.30 25.87
C GLU A 31 36.92 -5.88 24.49
N ARG A 32 35.82 -5.41 23.88
CA ARG A 32 35.44 -5.84 22.55
C ARG A 32 36.51 -5.33 21.62
N SER A 33 36.97 -6.19 20.72
CA SER A 33 37.91 -5.79 19.69
C SER A 33 37.38 -4.57 18.94
N GLY A 34 38.25 -3.63 18.57
CA GLY A 34 37.85 -2.46 17.76
C GLY A 34 37.02 -2.87 16.54
N ASP A 35 37.37 -3.99 15.91
CA ASP A 35 36.63 -4.60 14.79
C ASP A 35 35.16 -4.96 15.11
N GLU A 36 34.81 -5.28 16.36
CA GLU A 36 33.41 -5.57 16.74
C GLU A 36 32.60 -4.30 17.00
N GLU A 37 33.24 -3.24 17.50
CA GLU A 37 32.60 -1.92 17.64
C GLU A 37 32.43 -1.26 16.28
N GLU A 38 33.46 -1.28 15.43
CA GLU A 38 33.44 -0.73 14.08
C GLU A 38 32.40 -1.46 13.20
N ARG A 39 32.34 -2.80 13.27
CA ARG A 39 31.32 -3.59 12.57
C ARG A 39 29.91 -3.33 13.09
N ARG A 40 29.76 -3.03 14.38
CA ARG A 40 28.47 -2.70 14.99
C ARG A 40 28.02 -1.30 14.60
N GLU A 41 28.94 -0.34 14.50
CA GLU A 41 28.69 0.98 13.96
C GLU A 41 28.35 0.92 12.48
N GLU A 42 29.05 0.13 11.67
CA GLU A 42 28.67 -0.16 10.27
C GLU A 42 27.29 -0.80 10.16
N LEU A 43 26.95 -1.77 11.03
CA LEU A 43 25.63 -2.39 11.07
C LEU A 43 24.53 -1.45 11.56
N ALA A 44 24.86 -0.50 12.44
CA ALA A 44 23.94 0.53 12.93
C ALA A 44 23.73 1.63 11.88
N ALA A 45 24.76 1.91 11.06
CA ALA A 45 24.69 2.82 9.93
C ALA A 45 24.05 2.18 8.68
N ALA A 46 24.03 0.85 8.59
CA ALA A 46 23.41 0.13 7.49
C ALA A 46 21.88 0.25 7.55
N VAL A 47 21.32 0.99 6.58
CA VAL A 47 19.87 1.18 6.42
C VAL A 47 19.17 -0.19 6.35
N ASP A 48 18.15 -0.39 7.18
CA ASP A 48 17.32 -1.59 7.09
C ASP A 48 16.51 -1.58 5.79
N GLU A 49 16.95 -2.29 4.76
CA GLU A 49 16.30 -2.35 3.44
C GLU A 49 14.77 -2.60 3.51
N ALA A 50 14.31 -3.36 4.51
CA ALA A 50 12.89 -3.65 4.68
C ALA A 50 12.11 -2.41 5.15
N LEU A 51 12.66 -1.66 6.10
CA LEU A 51 12.04 -0.47 6.68
C LEU A 51 12.38 0.81 5.92
N GLY A 52 13.49 0.83 5.19
CA GLY A 52 14.08 2.00 4.52
C GLY A 52 14.52 3.06 5.51
N ASN A 53 14.59 4.30 5.02
CA ASN A 53 14.87 5.45 5.87
C ASN A 53 13.54 6.03 6.37
N VAL A 54 13.34 6.02 7.69
CA VAL A 54 12.17 6.62 8.35
C VAL A 54 12.64 7.89 9.03
N PHE A 55 11.88 8.98 8.88
CA PHE A 55 12.20 10.24 9.54
C PHE A 55 12.38 10.05 11.06
N ASP A 56 13.60 10.30 11.54
CA ASP A 56 13.92 10.36 12.97
C ASP A 56 14.15 11.83 13.38
N PRO A 57 13.25 12.43 14.17
CA PRO A 57 13.39 13.81 14.64
C PRO A 57 14.56 14.00 15.63
N PHE A 58 15.26 12.94 16.02
CA PHE A 58 16.38 12.96 16.96
C PHE A 58 17.70 12.48 16.34
N GLU A 59 17.73 12.23 15.02
CA GLU A 59 18.95 11.84 14.31
C GLU A 59 19.98 12.98 14.40
N GLN A 60 21.20 12.64 14.82
CA GLN A 60 22.30 13.60 14.84
C GLN A 60 22.75 13.82 13.40
N ALA A 61 22.75 15.08 12.95
CA ALA A 61 23.24 15.44 11.63
C ALA A 61 24.68 14.90 11.47
N SER A 62 24.89 14.01 10.49
CA SER A 62 26.16 13.31 10.26
C SER A 62 27.29 14.24 9.82
N GLY A 63 26.99 15.51 9.51
CA GLY A 63 27.97 16.53 9.09
C GLY A 63 28.45 16.37 7.65
N ASP A 64 28.14 15.24 7.00
CA ASP A 64 28.62 14.86 5.65
C ASP A 64 27.55 15.06 4.56
N GLU A 65 26.41 15.64 4.91
CA GLU A 65 25.36 15.95 3.94
C GLU A 65 25.75 17.13 3.04
N PRO A 66 25.38 17.13 1.74
CA PRO A 66 25.60 18.26 0.85
C PRO A 66 24.99 19.55 1.42
N GLY A 67 25.82 20.56 1.70
CA GLY A 67 25.39 21.81 2.35
C GLY A 67 25.37 21.79 3.88
N ALA A 68 25.81 20.70 4.54
CA ALA A 68 25.99 20.68 5.99
C ALA A 68 27.07 21.69 6.42
N ILE A 69 26.74 22.50 7.42
CA ILE A 69 27.65 23.47 8.01
C ILE A 69 28.25 22.80 9.25
N GLN A 70 29.54 22.51 9.22
CA GLN A 70 30.26 21.96 10.37
C GLN A 70 30.38 23.01 11.48
N GLU A 71 30.72 22.57 12.70
CA GLU A 71 30.91 23.47 13.85
C GLU A 71 31.98 24.56 13.59
N ASP A 72 32.91 24.30 12.67
CA ASP A 72 33.95 25.23 12.22
C ASP A 72 33.48 26.21 11.12
N GLY A 73 32.23 26.12 10.70
CA GLY A 73 31.63 26.92 9.63
C GLY A 73 32.03 26.49 8.21
N SER A 74 32.77 25.39 8.06
CA SER A 74 33.11 24.82 6.76
C SER A 74 31.94 24.01 6.18
N VAL A 75 31.87 23.99 4.85
CA VAL A 75 30.91 23.16 4.10
C VAL A 75 31.75 22.17 3.29
N PRO A 76 31.83 20.88 3.71
CA PRO A 76 32.71 19.90 3.09
C PRO A 76 32.25 19.49 1.69
N LEU A 77 30.93 19.44 1.46
CA LEU A 77 30.31 19.22 0.15
C LEU A 77 29.43 20.41 -0.24
N ALA A 78 29.78 21.07 -1.34
CA ALA A 78 28.94 22.10 -1.94
C ALA A 78 27.61 21.49 -2.43
N PRO A 79 26.46 22.14 -2.22
CA PRO A 79 25.18 21.68 -2.76
C PRO A 79 25.27 21.56 -4.29
N GLU A 80 24.84 20.44 -4.86
CA GLU A 80 24.86 20.22 -6.33
C GLU A 80 23.97 21.23 -7.09
N ARG A 81 22.96 21.79 -6.40
CA ARG A 81 22.03 22.81 -6.91
C ARG A 81 21.62 23.78 -5.80
N ASP A 82 21.26 25.00 -6.18
CA ASP A 82 20.68 25.98 -5.26
C ASP A 82 19.33 25.50 -4.72
N ILE A 83 19.12 25.61 -3.40
CA ILE A 83 17.90 25.23 -2.68
C ILE A 83 16.66 25.85 -3.33
N VAL A 84 16.75 27.11 -3.78
CA VAL A 84 15.63 27.79 -4.44
C VAL A 84 15.27 27.11 -5.76
N THR A 85 16.28 26.69 -6.53
CA THR A 85 16.08 26.01 -7.81
C THR A 85 15.52 24.62 -7.61
N GLU A 86 15.99 23.89 -6.61
CA GLU A 86 15.48 22.55 -6.28
C GLU A 86 14.03 22.61 -5.80
N VAL A 87 13.70 23.52 -4.89
CA VAL A 87 12.34 23.74 -4.40
C VAL A 87 11.40 24.15 -5.55
N ALA A 88 11.88 24.97 -6.50
CA ALA A 88 11.09 25.35 -7.66
C ALA A 88 10.80 24.16 -8.59
N VAL A 89 11.80 23.33 -8.89
CA VAL A 89 11.66 22.15 -9.75
C VAL A 89 10.77 21.09 -9.10
N GLU A 90 10.94 20.83 -7.80
CA GLU A 90 10.10 19.89 -7.06
C GLU A 90 8.66 20.43 -6.91
N GLY A 91 8.51 21.75 -6.70
CA GLY A 91 7.23 22.44 -6.72
C GLY A 91 6.50 22.28 -8.06
N GLU A 92 7.18 22.49 -9.18
CA GLU A 92 6.61 22.32 -10.52
C GLU A 92 6.15 20.88 -10.76
N ARG A 93 6.96 19.88 -10.37
CA ARG A 93 6.60 18.46 -10.47
C ARG A 93 5.36 18.12 -9.65
N ARG A 94 5.29 18.59 -8.40
CA ARG A 94 4.12 18.37 -7.53
C ARG A 94 2.86 19.02 -8.09
N VAL A 95 2.97 20.26 -8.57
CA VAL A 95 1.84 20.97 -9.18
C VAL A 95 1.35 20.24 -10.42
N ASN A 96 2.26 19.81 -11.30
CA ASN A 96 1.90 19.05 -12.50
C ASN A 96 1.17 17.73 -12.13
N TRP A 97 1.65 17.02 -11.11
CA TRP A 97 0.99 15.80 -10.63
C TRP A 97 -0.41 16.07 -10.06
N LEU A 98 -0.56 17.09 -9.22
CA LEU A 98 -1.86 17.51 -8.68
C LEU A 98 -2.83 17.91 -9.78
N LEU A 99 -2.36 18.60 -10.82
CA LEU A 99 -3.18 18.97 -11.98
C LEU A 99 -3.67 17.74 -12.75
N MET A 100 -2.84 16.72 -12.94
CA MET A 100 -3.26 15.45 -13.57
C MET A 100 -4.35 14.76 -12.75
N VAL A 101 -4.19 14.67 -11.44
CA VAL A 101 -5.21 14.08 -10.55
C VAL A 101 -6.51 14.88 -10.60
N ALA A 102 -6.43 16.21 -10.53
CA ALA A 102 -7.59 17.09 -10.67
C ALA A 102 -8.29 16.91 -12.02
N MET A 103 -7.53 16.78 -13.11
CA MET A 103 -8.08 16.53 -14.45
C MET A 103 -8.86 15.21 -14.49
N ILE A 104 -8.32 14.13 -13.91
CA ILE A 104 -9.02 12.86 -13.80
C ILE A 104 -10.35 13.03 -13.06
N LEU A 105 -10.36 13.74 -11.94
CA LEU A 105 -11.57 13.97 -11.14
C LEU A 105 -12.61 14.80 -11.89
N VAL A 106 -12.20 15.90 -12.53
CA VAL A 106 -13.09 16.79 -13.28
C VAL A 106 -13.74 16.05 -14.45
N TYR A 107 -12.95 15.36 -15.28
CA TYR A 107 -13.50 14.60 -16.40
C TYR A 107 -14.36 13.42 -15.95
N SER A 108 -14.02 12.77 -14.82
CA SER A 108 -14.88 11.74 -14.24
C SER A 108 -16.23 12.32 -13.79
N ALA A 109 -16.23 13.50 -13.17
CA ALA A 109 -17.45 14.19 -12.75
C ALA A 109 -18.29 14.63 -13.96
N ILE A 110 -17.66 15.13 -15.02
CA ILE A 110 -18.33 15.46 -16.28
C ILE A 110 -19.01 14.22 -16.87
N GLY A 111 -18.35 13.05 -16.83
CA GLY A 111 -18.93 11.79 -17.28
C GLY A 111 -20.20 11.41 -16.53
N ILE A 112 -20.17 11.51 -15.19
CA ILE A 112 -21.34 11.27 -14.33
C ILE A 112 -22.45 12.27 -14.64
N GLN A 113 -22.11 13.56 -14.72
CA GLN A 113 -23.08 14.63 -15.00
C GLN A 113 -23.73 14.44 -16.38
N ALA A 114 -22.97 14.05 -17.39
CA ALA A 114 -23.50 13.75 -18.72
C ALA A 114 -24.50 12.59 -18.68
N GLY A 115 -24.22 11.55 -17.89
CA GLY A 115 -25.13 10.41 -17.70
C GLY A 115 -26.44 10.78 -17.03
N ILE A 116 -26.42 11.75 -16.10
CA ILE A 116 -27.61 12.21 -15.36
C ILE A 116 -28.40 13.27 -16.13
N ALA A 117 -27.73 14.20 -16.80
CA ALA A 117 -28.36 15.39 -17.36
C ALA A 117 -28.89 15.21 -18.79
N LEU A 118 -28.33 14.28 -19.55
CA LEU A 118 -28.69 14.07 -20.97
C LEU A 118 -29.64 12.89 -21.12
N SER A 119 -30.35 12.83 -22.26
CA SER A 119 -31.12 11.63 -22.61
C SER A 119 -30.17 10.44 -22.84
N PRO A 120 -30.59 9.19 -22.56
CA PRO A 120 -29.70 8.03 -22.60
C PRO A 120 -28.92 7.87 -23.92
N TYR A 121 -29.59 8.05 -25.07
CA TYR A 121 -28.93 7.97 -26.38
C TYR A 121 -27.87 9.07 -26.60
N LEU A 122 -28.16 10.30 -26.14
CA LEU A 122 -27.25 11.42 -26.27
C LEU A 122 -26.06 11.28 -25.31
N ALA A 123 -26.33 10.88 -24.06
CA ALA A 123 -25.31 10.59 -23.06
C ALA A 123 -24.35 9.50 -23.56
N MET A 124 -24.88 8.38 -24.08
CA MET A 124 -24.08 7.31 -24.67
C MET A 124 -23.18 7.82 -25.80
N ALA A 125 -23.73 8.59 -26.74
CA ALA A 125 -22.94 9.15 -27.85
C ALA A 125 -21.81 10.07 -27.35
N VAL A 126 -22.12 10.97 -26.41
CA VAL A 126 -21.14 11.91 -25.84
C VAL A 126 -20.04 11.18 -25.07
N LEU A 127 -20.39 10.18 -24.25
CA LEU A 127 -19.41 9.41 -23.46
C LEU A 127 -18.52 8.56 -24.36
N LEU A 128 -19.06 7.96 -25.42
CA LEU A 128 -18.26 7.22 -26.41
C LEU A 128 -17.31 8.14 -27.17
N ILE A 129 -17.77 9.34 -27.58
CA ILE A 129 -16.91 10.34 -28.21
C ILE A 129 -15.80 10.77 -27.25
N LEU A 130 -16.13 11.05 -26.00
CA LEU A 130 -15.16 11.45 -24.98
C LEU A 130 -14.11 10.35 -24.74
N ALA A 131 -14.53 9.10 -24.64
CA ALA A 131 -13.62 7.96 -24.51
C ALA A 131 -12.72 7.83 -25.76
N ALA A 132 -13.28 7.93 -26.96
CA ALA A 132 -12.53 7.86 -28.22
C ALA A 132 -11.48 8.98 -28.33
N VAL A 133 -11.86 10.21 -27.97
CA VAL A 133 -10.93 11.35 -27.91
C VAL A 133 -9.83 11.08 -26.89
N GLY A 134 -10.16 10.58 -25.71
CA GLY A 134 -9.17 10.25 -24.68
C GLY A 134 -8.17 9.21 -25.15
N PHE A 135 -8.61 8.13 -25.80
CA PHE A 135 -7.68 7.15 -26.40
C PHE A 135 -6.85 7.74 -27.54
N ALA A 136 -7.43 8.59 -28.40
CA ALA A 136 -6.69 9.23 -29.49
C ALA A 136 -5.58 10.16 -28.96
N LEU A 137 -5.86 10.93 -27.90
CA LEU A 137 -4.86 11.76 -27.22
C LEU A 137 -3.81 10.90 -26.52
N GLY A 138 -4.22 9.81 -25.88
CA GLY A 138 -3.32 8.82 -25.29
C GLY A 138 -2.33 8.25 -26.31
N GLU A 139 -2.84 7.77 -27.45
CA GLU A 139 -2.03 7.22 -28.52
C GLU A 139 -1.07 8.26 -29.12
N ARG A 140 -1.50 9.52 -29.21
CA ARG A 140 -0.69 10.60 -29.75
C ARG A 140 0.43 11.04 -28.81
N TRP A 141 0.18 11.07 -27.51
CA TRP A 141 1.06 11.71 -26.52
C TRP A 141 1.88 10.75 -25.67
N VAL A 142 1.44 9.50 -25.46
CA VAL A 142 2.23 8.49 -24.74
C VAL A 142 3.63 8.28 -25.35
N PRO A 143 3.81 8.23 -26.69
CA PRO A 143 5.14 8.08 -27.29
C PRO A 143 6.07 9.27 -27.10
N GLU A 144 5.55 10.45 -26.75
CA GLU A 144 6.34 11.68 -26.59
C GLU A 144 6.82 11.83 -25.14
N ARG A 145 8.14 11.81 -24.91
CA ARG A 145 8.75 11.81 -23.56
C ARG A 145 8.21 12.89 -22.60
N ASN A 146 7.93 14.09 -23.10
CA ASN A 146 7.45 15.21 -22.29
C ASN A 146 5.93 15.17 -22.05
N MET A 147 5.18 14.47 -22.90
CA MET A 147 3.72 14.37 -22.84
C MET A 147 3.24 12.99 -22.39
N ALA A 148 4.16 12.06 -22.11
CA ALA A 148 3.84 10.68 -21.80
C ALA A 148 2.86 10.56 -20.62
N LEU A 149 3.12 11.28 -19.53
CA LEU A 149 2.23 11.29 -18.35
C LEU A 149 0.85 11.89 -18.65
N LEU A 150 0.79 12.93 -19.49
CA LEU A 150 -0.47 13.52 -19.93
C LEU A 150 -1.25 12.53 -20.81
N GLY A 151 -0.57 11.86 -21.74
CA GLY A 151 -1.15 10.82 -22.58
C GLY A 151 -1.71 9.66 -21.75
N VAL A 152 -0.93 9.14 -20.79
CA VAL A 152 -1.40 8.13 -19.84
C VAL A 152 -2.63 8.61 -19.07
N THR A 153 -2.66 9.88 -18.64
CA THR A 153 -3.81 10.46 -17.94
C THR A 153 -5.07 10.43 -18.81
N TRP A 154 -4.96 10.72 -20.11
CA TRP A 154 -6.08 10.60 -21.04
C TRP A 154 -6.56 9.17 -21.25
N VAL A 155 -5.65 8.19 -21.26
CA VAL A 155 -6.03 6.76 -21.30
C VAL A 155 -6.80 6.37 -20.03
N ILE A 156 -6.35 6.81 -18.85
CA ILE A 156 -7.03 6.57 -17.57
C ILE A 156 -8.44 7.19 -17.58
N ILE A 157 -8.56 8.42 -18.06
CA ILE A 157 -9.86 9.11 -18.20
C ILE A 157 -10.76 8.32 -19.15
N ALA A 158 -10.28 7.93 -20.33
CA ALA A 158 -11.05 7.17 -21.30
C ALA A 158 -11.56 5.85 -20.71
N MET A 159 -10.71 5.11 -20.01
CA MET A 159 -11.10 3.88 -19.32
C MET A 159 -12.15 4.15 -18.23
N LYS A 160 -11.97 5.19 -17.40
CA LYS A 160 -12.97 5.57 -16.38
C LYS A 160 -14.33 5.92 -17.01
N VAL A 161 -14.33 6.65 -18.12
CA VAL A 161 -15.55 6.99 -18.86
C VAL A 161 -16.22 5.72 -19.40
N LEU A 162 -15.47 4.75 -19.92
CA LEU A 162 -16.04 3.48 -20.37
C LEU A 162 -16.64 2.64 -19.23
N TYR A 163 -15.96 2.56 -18.08
CA TYR A 163 -16.54 1.90 -16.90
C TYR A 163 -17.80 2.60 -16.42
N GLY A 164 -17.80 3.94 -16.39
CA GLY A 164 -18.97 4.74 -16.06
C GLY A 164 -20.12 4.49 -17.03
N LEU A 165 -19.85 4.47 -18.34
CA LEU A 165 -20.84 4.14 -19.36
C LEU A 165 -21.44 2.75 -19.16
N ALA A 166 -20.63 1.74 -18.82
CA ALA A 166 -21.15 0.40 -18.53
C ALA A 166 -22.16 0.42 -17.36
N ILE A 167 -21.85 1.13 -16.28
CA ILE A 167 -22.75 1.30 -15.13
C ILE A 167 -24.02 2.07 -15.53
N GLU A 168 -23.89 3.13 -16.34
CA GLU A 168 -25.02 3.92 -16.84
C GLU A 168 -25.95 3.10 -17.75
N LEU A 169 -25.42 2.21 -18.60
CA LEU A 169 -26.23 1.30 -19.40
C LEU A 169 -27.13 0.40 -18.54
N ASN A 170 -26.64 -0.03 -17.37
CA ASN A 170 -27.46 -0.77 -16.43
C ASN A 170 -28.48 0.14 -15.73
N ARG A 171 -28.08 1.36 -15.35
CA ARG A 171 -28.99 2.34 -14.73
C ARG A 171 -30.14 2.76 -15.65
N TRP A 172 -29.93 2.78 -16.96
CA TRP A 172 -30.95 3.07 -17.98
C TRP A 172 -31.75 1.83 -18.41
N ASP A 173 -31.61 0.70 -17.70
CA ASP A 173 -32.30 -0.57 -17.99
C ASP A 173 -32.02 -1.15 -19.41
N TYR A 174 -30.91 -0.76 -20.04
CA TYR A 174 -30.51 -1.35 -21.33
C TYR A 174 -29.81 -2.69 -21.19
N ILE A 175 -29.12 -2.92 -20.06
CA ILE A 175 -28.47 -4.19 -19.74
C ILE A 175 -28.81 -4.63 -18.32
N GLY A 176 -28.98 -5.94 -18.11
CA GLY A 176 -29.14 -6.51 -16.77
C GLY A 176 -27.82 -6.58 -15.99
N VAL A 177 -27.91 -6.88 -14.69
CA VAL A 177 -26.74 -6.96 -13.78
C VAL A 177 -25.72 -8.00 -14.22
N GLU A 178 -26.17 -9.15 -14.74
CA GLU A 178 -25.27 -10.19 -15.27
C GLU A 178 -24.48 -9.70 -16.48
N SER A 179 -25.15 -9.00 -17.40
CA SER A 179 -24.52 -8.41 -18.59
C SER A 179 -23.58 -7.26 -18.23
N LEU A 180 -23.91 -6.47 -17.19
CA LEU A 180 -23.02 -5.48 -16.62
C LEU A 180 -21.73 -6.12 -16.11
N GLY A 181 -21.83 -7.21 -15.34
CA GLY A 181 -20.67 -7.95 -14.84
C GLY A 181 -19.75 -8.42 -15.96
N VAL A 182 -20.31 -9.02 -17.01
CA VAL A 182 -19.56 -9.46 -18.20
C VAL A 182 -18.91 -8.28 -18.92
N LEU A 183 -19.63 -7.19 -19.13
CA LEU A 183 -19.12 -5.98 -19.78
C LEU A 183 -17.98 -5.34 -18.98
N LEU A 184 -18.11 -5.28 -17.66
CA LEU A 184 -17.08 -4.73 -16.79
C LEU A 184 -15.83 -5.63 -16.78
N LEU A 185 -15.97 -6.96 -16.75
CA LEU A 185 -14.84 -7.89 -16.89
C LEU A 185 -14.14 -7.74 -18.25
N PHE A 186 -14.92 -7.57 -19.34
CA PHE A 186 -14.37 -7.27 -20.65
C PHE A 186 -13.57 -5.96 -20.64
N LEU A 187 -14.10 -4.90 -20.02
CA LEU A 187 -13.39 -3.63 -19.88
C LEU A 187 -12.13 -3.74 -19.01
N VAL A 188 -12.12 -4.59 -17.97
CA VAL A 188 -10.89 -4.90 -17.21
C VAL A 188 -9.85 -5.52 -18.14
N ALA A 189 -10.23 -6.48 -19.00
CA ALA A 189 -9.31 -7.07 -19.97
C ALA A 189 -8.78 -6.04 -20.98
N VAL A 190 -9.64 -5.14 -21.48
CA VAL A 190 -9.24 -4.01 -22.34
C VAL A 190 -8.24 -3.10 -21.61
N ASN A 191 -8.46 -2.84 -20.32
CA ASN A 191 -7.58 -2.00 -19.51
C ASN A 191 -6.21 -2.64 -19.29
N VAL A 192 -6.17 -3.95 -19.03
CA VAL A 192 -4.92 -4.71 -18.97
C VAL A 192 -4.18 -4.59 -20.31
N LEU A 193 -4.87 -4.76 -21.44
CA LEU A 193 -4.29 -4.58 -22.77
C LEU A 193 -3.75 -3.15 -22.99
N ALA A 194 -4.50 -2.13 -22.57
CA ALA A 194 -4.07 -0.74 -22.62
C ALA A 194 -2.81 -0.51 -21.77
N SER A 195 -2.71 -1.15 -20.61
CA SER A 195 -1.52 -1.06 -19.75
C SER A 195 -0.27 -1.65 -20.40
N TYR A 196 -0.43 -2.72 -21.19
CA TYR A 196 0.65 -3.29 -21.99
C TYR A 196 0.99 -2.43 -23.20
N ARG A 197 -0.01 -1.84 -23.85
CA ARG A 197 0.19 -0.96 -25.01
C ARG A 197 0.97 0.31 -24.64
N HIS A 198 0.63 0.92 -23.51
CA HIS A 198 1.21 2.18 -23.06
C HIS A 198 2.32 2.02 -22.02
N ASP A 199 2.66 0.77 -21.69
CA ASP A 199 3.67 0.38 -20.71
C ASP A 199 3.65 1.19 -19.41
N HIS A 200 2.47 1.32 -18.79
CA HIS A 200 2.31 2.16 -17.61
C HIS A 200 1.55 1.49 -16.47
N ASP A 201 2.18 1.45 -15.30
CA ASP A 201 1.65 0.76 -14.11
C ASP A 201 0.35 1.39 -13.59
N ALA A 202 0.15 2.69 -13.73
CA ALA A 202 -1.11 3.33 -13.29
C ALA A 202 -2.35 2.81 -14.04
N ILE A 203 -2.20 2.44 -15.31
CA ILE A 203 -3.28 1.85 -16.12
C ILE A 203 -3.55 0.42 -15.64
N ALA A 204 -2.48 -0.36 -15.40
CA ALA A 204 -2.58 -1.71 -14.84
C ALA A 204 -3.23 -1.69 -13.45
N ALA A 205 -2.82 -0.75 -12.59
CA ALA A 205 -3.36 -0.56 -11.24
C ALA A 205 -4.88 -0.36 -11.24
N GLN A 206 -5.37 0.45 -12.18
CA GLN A 206 -6.81 0.67 -12.35
C GLN A 206 -7.56 -0.63 -12.65
N SER A 207 -7.01 -1.53 -13.46
CA SER A 207 -7.69 -2.79 -13.80
C SER A 207 -7.97 -3.65 -12.57
N THR A 208 -7.03 -3.77 -11.64
CA THR A 208 -7.26 -4.51 -10.39
C THR A 208 -8.19 -3.78 -9.45
N LEU A 209 -8.06 -2.46 -9.25
CA LEU A 209 -8.95 -1.72 -8.35
C LEU A 209 -10.40 -1.84 -8.82
N VAL A 210 -10.63 -1.80 -10.13
CA VAL A 210 -11.94 -2.05 -10.73
C VAL A 210 -12.35 -3.52 -10.55
N LEU A 211 -11.45 -4.49 -10.74
CA LEU A 211 -11.76 -5.90 -10.54
C LEU A 211 -12.11 -6.24 -9.08
N LEU A 212 -11.46 -5.62 -8.10
CA LEU A 212 -11.81 -5.70 -6.68
C LEU A 212 -13.22 -5.16 -6.44
N ALA A 213 -13.53 -3.99 -7.01
CA ALA A 213 -14.86 -3.39 -6.92
C ALA A 213 -15.95 -4.25 -7.59
N ILE A 214 -15.71 -4.78 -8.79
CA ILE A 214 -16.61 -5.72 -9.47
C ILE A 214 -16.77 -6.98 -8.61
N GLY A 215 -15.68 -7.51 -8.07
CA GLY A 215 -15.66 -8.69 -7.22
C GLY A 215 -16.56 -8.57 -5.99
N SER A 216 -16.54 -7.40 -5.34
CA SER A 216 -17.44 -7.08 -4.24
C SER A 216 -18.92 -7.17 -4.62
N THR A 217 -19.24 -6.89 -5.88
CA THR A 217 -20.61 -6.86 -6.42
C THR A 217 -21.05 -8.21 -6.96
N ALA A 218 -20.10 -9.06 -7.36
CA ALA A 218 -20.36 -10.45 -7.75
C ALA A 218 -21.03 -11.24 -6.62
N GLY A 219 -20.88 -10.80 -5.36
CA GLY A 219 -21.62 -11.33 -4.23
C GLY A 219 -23.14 -11.31 -4.41
N SER A 220 -23.70 -10.35 -5.15
CA SER A 220 -25.14 -10.31 -5.45
C SER A 220 -25.63 -11.55 -6.22
N VAL A 221 -24.75 -12.24 -6.94
CA VAL A 221 -25.05 -13.45 -7.72
C VAL A 221 -24.48 -14.71 -7.06
N LEU A 222 -23.26 -14.63 -6.52
CA LEU A 222 -22.47 -15.77 -6.05
C LEU A 222 -22.29 -15.84 -4.52
N GLY A 223 -22.91 -14.93 -3.77
CA GLY A 223 -22.80 -14.85 -2.30
C GLY A 223 -21.40 -14.51 -1.79
N GLU A 224 -21.17 -14.73 -0.49
CA GLU A 224 -19.90 -14.45 0.18
C GLU A 224 -18.71 -15.17 -0.48
N ILE A 225 -18.91 -16.43 -0.90
CA ILE A 225 -17.87 -17.23 -1.58
C ILE A 225 -17.46 -16.55 -2.89
N GLY A 226 -18.41 -16.01 -3.64
CA GLY A 226 -18.12 -15.25 -4.86
C GLY A 226 -17.24 -14.03 -4.61
N VAL A 227 -17.54 -13.27 -3.56
CA VAL A 227 -16.73 -12.11 -3.15
C VAL A 227 -15.30 -12.55 -2.82
N ALA A 228 -15.15 -13.58 -1.97
CA ALA A 228 -13.84 -14.09 -1.57
C ALA A 228 -13.00 -14.58 -2.76
N VAL A 229 -13.61 -15.36 -3.65
CA VAL A 229 -12.94 -15.86 -4.87
C VAL A 229 -12.52 -14.70 -5.77
N MET A 230 -13.38 -13.70 -5.96
CA MET A 230 -13.05 -12.57 -6.81
C MET A 230 -11.97 -11.66 -6.22
N ILE A 231 -11.93 -11.48 -4.90
CA ILE A 231 -10.82 -10.79 -4.21
C ILE A 231 -9.51 -11.54 -4.43
N LEU A 232 -9.52 -12.88 -4.30
CA LEU A 232 -8.34 -13.70 -4.54
C LEU A 232 -7.89 -13.61 -6.01
N VAL A 233 -8.81 -13.69 -6.97
CA VAL A 233 -8.51 -13.54 -8.40
C VAL A 233 -7.93 -12.15 -8.70
N ALA A 234 -8.50 -11.08 -8.15
CA ALA A 234 -7.98 -9.73 -8.32
C ALA A 234 -6.58 -9.57 -7.73
N THR A 235 -6.35 -10.17 -6.56
CA THR A 235 -5.03 -10.20 -5.89
C THR A 235 -3.99 -10.93 -6.76
N LEU A 236 -4.35 -12.11 -7.28
CA LEU A 236 -3.49 -12.88 -8.17
C LEU A 236 -3.22 -12.16 -9.49
N LEU A 237 -4.21 -11.48 -10.07
CA LEU A 237 -4.02 -10.68 -11.27
C LEU A 237 -3.03 -9.54 -11.03
N MET A 238 -3.20 -8.78 -9.94
CA MET A 238 -2.31 -7.67 -9.59
C MET A 238 -0.86 -8.13 -9.38
N HIS A 239 -0.68 -9.18 -8.59
CA HIS A 239 0.66 -9.72 -8.34
C HIS A 239 1.25 -10.41 -9.57
N GLY A 240 0.42 -11.02 -10.42
CA GLY A 240 0.83 -11.54 -11.73
C GLY A 240 1.32 -10.44 -12.66
N LEU A 241 0.63 -9.30 -12.72
CA LEU A 241 1.08 -8.11 -13.46
C LEU A 241 2.37 -7.53 -12.86
N ALA A 242 2.48 -7.48 -11.53
CA ALA A 242 3.70 -7.03 -10.84
C ALA A 242 4.90 -7.91 -11.19
N LEU A 243 4.74 -9.24 -11.18
CA LEU A 243 5.76 -10.21 -11.57
C LEU A 243 6.17 -10.07 -13.04
N HIS A 244 5.18 -9.99 -13.93
CA HIS A 244 5.44 -9.89 -15.37
C HIS A 244 6.13 -8.57 -15.75
N ARG A 245 5.77 -7.48 -15.08
CA ARG A 245 6.30 -6.13 -15.36
C ARG A 245 7.51 -5.77 -14.50
N GLN A 246 7.91 -6.63 -13.55
CA GLN A 246 8.93 -6.34 -12.54
C GLN A 246 8.64 -5.00 -11.83
N SER A 247 7.38 -4.78 -11.42
CA SER A 247 6.93 -3.49 -10.89
C SER A 247 6.75 -3.52 -9.37
N GLY A 248 7.59 -2.77 -8.65
CA GLY A 248 7.41 -2.47 -7.24
C GLY A 248 6.11 -1.70 -6.95
N ASN A 249 5.68 -0.80 -7.85
CA ASN A 249 4.42 -0.07 -7.72
C ASN A 249 3.22 -1.01 -7.60
N LEU A 250 3.12 -1.97 -8.52
CA LEU A 250 2.01 -2.93 -8.56
C LEU A 250 2.09 -3.94 -7.40
N ALA A 251 3.29 -4.36 -7.02
CA ALA A 251 3.49 -5.24 -5.87
C ALA A 251 3.05 -4.55 -4.57
N ALA A 252 3.53 -3.33 -4.32
CA ALA A 252 3.19 -2.55 -3.14
C ALA A 252 1.69 -2.27 -3.05
N LEU A 253 1.07 -1.86 -4.18
CA LEU A 253 -0.36 -1.63 -4.25
C LEU A 253 -1.15 -2.92 -4.02
N GLY A 254 -0.72 -4.04 -4.58
CA GLY A 254 -1.35 -5.35 -4.38
C GLY A 254 -1.35 -5.78 -2.91
N VAL A 255 -0.22 -5.62 -2.22
CA VAL A 255 -0.09 -5.90 -0.79
C VAL A 255 -1.05 -5.05 0.05
N ALA A 256 -1.05 -3.73 -0.17
CA ALA A 256 -1.87 -2.80 0.60
C ALA A 256 -3.36 -2.98 0.29
N ALA A 257 -3.73 -2.95 -0.99
CA ALA A 257 -5.13 -2.92 -1.42
C ALA A 257 -5.87 -4.21 -1.08
N SER A 258 -5.26 -5.39 -1.28
CA SER A 258 -5.94 -6.67 -1.06
C SER A 258 -6.34 -6.87 0.41
N ASN A 259 -5.43 -6.64 1.37
CA ASN A 259 -5.76 -6.74 2.78
C ASN A 259 -6.72 -5.65 3.24
N LEU A 260 -6.58 -4.41 2.75
CA LEU A 260 -7.51 -3.32 3.07
C LEU A 260 -8.92 -3.63 2.57
N TRP A 261 -9.04 -4.22 1.39
CA TRP A 261 -10.33 -4.62 0.81
C TRP A 261 -10.99 -5.73 1.63
N ILE A 262 -10.24 -6.76 2.04
CA ILE A 262 -10.74 -7.81 2.93
C ILE A 262 -11.23 -7.21 4.25
N GLY A 263 -10.41 -6.34 4.89
CA GLY A 263 -10.79 -5.68 6.14
C GLY A 263 -12.06 -4.83 6.03
N MET A 264 -12.24 -4.14 4.90
CA MET A 264 -13.46 -3.41 4.60
C MET A 264 -14.67 -4.34 4.53
N HIS A 265 -14.58 -5.46 3.81
CA HIS A 265 -15.65 -6.47 3.74
C HIS A 265 -15.94 -7.16 5.08
N ALA A 266 -14.93 -7.28 5.94
CA ALA A 266 -15.05 -7.91 7.26
C ALA A 266 -15.80 -7.02 8.26
N ILE A 267 -15.54 -5.70 8.23
CA ILE A 267 -16.09 -4.77 9.24
C ILE A 267 -17.35 -4.04 8.79
N THR A 268 -17.58 -3.93 7.48
CA THR A 268 -18.81 -3.32 6.95
C THR A 268 -19.92 -4.36 6.86
N GLY A 269 -21.16 -4.00 7.23
CA GLY A 269 -22.34 -4.86 7.09
C GLY A 269 -22.87 -4.94 5.64
N GLY A 270 -21.98 -4.76 4.65
CA GLY A 270 -22.34 -4.49 3.26
C GLY A 270 -22.86 -3.07 3.03
N PHE A 271 -22.86 -2.64 1.77
CA PHE A 271 -23.41 -1.34 1.34
C PHE A 271 -23.76 -1.35 -0.15
N GLU A 272 -24.53 -0.36 -0.58
CA GLU A 272 -24.97 -0.24 -1.97
C GLU A 272 -24.36 1.02 -2.61
N ILE A 273 -23.82 0.89 -3.82
CA ILE A 273 -23.39 2.00 -4.67
C ILE A 273 -24.20 1.93 -5.98
N GLY A 274 -25.24 2.76 -6.10
CA GLY A 274 -26.12 2.72 -7.26
C GLY A 274 -26.83 1.37 -7.36
N SER A 275 -26.66 0.64 -8.47
CA SER A 275 -27.18 -0.72 -8.66
C SER A 275 -26.27 -1.83 -8.12
N LEU A 276 -25.07 -1.47 -7.64
CA LEU A 276 -24.05 -2.42 -7.20
C LEU A 276 -24.20 -2.68 -5.69
N LYS A 277 -24.51 -3.92 -5.34
CA LYS A 277 -24.60 -4.37 -3.94
C LYS A 277 -23.29 -5.02 -3.50
N ILE A 278 -22.64 -4.43 -2.51
CA ILE A 278 -21.41 -4.93 -1.91
C ILE A 278 -21.79 -5.73 -0.65
N LEU A 279 -21.48 -7.02 -0.64
CA LEU A 279 -21.79 -7.92 0.48
C LEU A 279 -20.69 -7.92 1.54
N SER A 280 -21.08 -8.02 2.81
CA SER A 280 -20.20 -8.36 3.93
C SER A 280 -19.61 -9.77 3.77
N LEU A 281 -18.44 -10.01 4.36
CA LEU A 281 -17.90 -11.35 4.59
C LEU A 281 -18.14 -11.73 6.05
N GLU A 282 -19.19 -12.49 6.31
CA GLU A 282 -19.65 -12.83 7.66
C GLU A 282 -19.13 -14.18 8.11
N SER A 283 -18.91 -15.11 7.18
CA SER A 283 -18.40 -16.44 7.48
C SER A 283 -16.97 -16.38 8.06
N PRO A 284 -16.77 -16.73 9.34
CA PRO A 284 -15.46 -16.62 10.00
C PRO A 284 -14.41 -17.54 9.37
N LEU A 285 -14.83 -18.74 8.94
CA LEU A 285 -13.97 -19.68 8.22
C LEU A 285 -13.53 -19.13 6.86
N LEU A 286 -14.47 -18.57 6.09
CA LEU A 286 -14.16 -18.03 4.76
C LEU A 286 -13.21 -16.83 4.88
N LEU A 287 -13.49 -15.95 5.84
CA LEU A 287 -12.68 -14.78 6.11
C LEU A 287 -11.27 -15.17 6.58
N PHE A 288 -11.17 -16.18 7.44
CA PHE A 288 -9.91 -16.79 7.85
C PHE A 288 -9.13 -17.30 6.64
N LEU A 289 -9.72 -18.19 5.84
CA LEU A 289 -9.03 -18.79 4.69
C LEU A 289 -8.59 -17.74 3.66
N LEU A 290 -9.46 -16.76 3.37
CA LEU A 290 -9.15 -15.68 2.44
C LEU A 290 -7.98 -14.83 2.94
N LEU A 291 -8.02 -14.39 4.20
CA LEU A 291 -6.96 -13.57 4.79
C LEU A 291 -5.63 -14.33 4.81
N MET A 292 -5.64 -15.62 5.14
CA MET A 292 -4.45 -16.46 5.17
C MET A 292 -3.82 -16.59 3.77
N ALA A 293 -4.64 -16.90 2.76
CA ALA A 293 -4.16 -17.01 1.38
C ALA A 293 -3.58 -15.70 0.87
N VAL A 294 -4.31 -14.60 1.03
CA VAL A 294 -3.90 -13.27 0.55
C VAL A 294 -2.68 -12.75 1.31
N THR A 295 -2.64 -12.91 2.64
CA THR A 295 -1.46 -12.55 3.46
C THR A 295 -0.22 -13.32 3.04
N GLY A 296 -0.33 -14.63 2.78
CA GLY A 296 0.80 -15.44 2.33
C GLY A 296 1.36 -14.96 0.98
N ILE A 297 0.46 -14.68 0.02
CA ILE A 297 0.84 -14.11 -1.28
C ILE A 297 1.49 -12.73 -1.10
N ASN A 298 0.89 -11.87 -0.28
CA ASN A 298 1.38 -10.52 -0.02
C ASN A 298 2.76 -10.53 0.64
N ALA A 299 2.99 -11.40 1.62
CA ALA A 299 4.28 -11.57 2.28
C ALA A 299 5.37 -12.00 1.29
N ALA A 300 5.07 -12.96 0.40
CA ALA A 300 6.00 -13.39 -0.64
C ALA A 300 6.33 -12.27 -1.64
N MET A 301 5.32 -11.52 -2.06
CA MET A 301 5.47 -10.42 -3.01
C MET A 301 6.23 -9.24 -2.40
N ALA A 302 5.92 -8.86 -1.15
CA ALA A 302 6.64 -7.83 -0.43
C ALA A 302 8.12 -8.19 -0.24
N ALA A 303 8.44 -9.44 0.10
CA ALA A 303 9.82 -9.89 0.20
C ALA A 303 10.56 -9.84 -1.14
N ARG A 304 9.91 -10.31 -2.21
CA ARG A 304 10.50 -10.34 -3.55
C ARG A 304 10.82 -8.95 -4.10
N PHE A 305 9.91 -8.01 -3.90
CA PHE A 305 10.00 -6.65 -4.45
C PHE A 305 10.58 -5.64 -3.46
N ALA A 306 11.07 -6.06 -2.29
CA ALA A 306 11.48 -5.14 -1.22
C ALA A 306 12.47 -4.05 -1.64
N ARG A 307 13.31 -4.35 -2.64
CA ARG A 307 14.36 -3.47 -3.17
C ARG A 307 13.92 -2.61 -4.37
N GLU A 308 12.69 -2.79 -4.84
CA GLU A 308 12.17 -2.07 -6.00
C GLU A 308 11.55 -0.74 -5.59
N ASP A 309 11.67 0.25 -6.48
CA ASP A 309 11.01 1.53 -6.35
C ASP A 309 9.49 1.39 -6.31
N ASN A 310 8.83 2.22 -5.50
CA ASN A 310 7.37 2.26 -5.46
C ASN A 310 6.79 3.65 -5.15
N TRP A 311 5.53 3.84 -5.52
CA TRP A 311 4.79 5.09 -5.30
C TRP A 311 4.61 5.45 -3.83
N PHE A 312 4.43 4.48 -2.93
CA PHE A 312 4.20 4.79 -1.51
C PHE A 312 5.45 5.36 -0.85
N SER A 313 6.62 4.75 -1.07
CA SER A 313 7.91 5.29 -0.62
C SER A 313 8.17 6.70 -1.17
N LYS A 314 7.91 6.90 -2.47
CA LYS A 314 8.04 8.22 -3.13
C LYS A 314 7.08 9.26 -2.54
N ALA A 315 5.86 8.85 -2.17
CA ALA A 315 4.89 9.73 -1.53
C ALA A 315 5.35 10.14 -0.12
N PHE A 316 5.87 9.21 0.68
CA PHE A 316 6.44 9.52 2.00
C PHE A 316 7.62 10.48 1.88
N LYS A 317 8.52 10.26 0.90
CA LYS A 317 9.65 11.14 0.62
C LYS A 317 9.20 12.55 0.26
N ALA A 318 8.19 12.67 -0.62
CA ALA A 318 7.64 13.96 -1.02
C ALA A 318 6.97 14.72 0.15
N LEU A 319 6.47 14.00 1.15
CA LEU A 319 5.91 14.56 2.39
C LEU A 319 6.98 14.89 3.45
N GLY A 320 8.25 14.58 3.20
CA GLY A 320 9.33 14.78 4.17
C GLY A 320 9.32 13.77 5.33
N LEU A 321 8.67 12.62 5.15
CA LEU A 321 8.52 11.58 6.18
C LEU A 321 9.58 10.47 6.10
N GLY A 322 10.65 10.69 5.33
CA GLY A 322 11.64 9.68 4.96
C GLY A 322 11.25 8.91 3.70
N GLU A 323 12.08 7.94 3.33
CA GLU A 323 11.89 7.04 2.19
C GLU A 323 11.82 5.59 2.70
N PRO A 324 10.66 5.17 3.25
CA PRO A 324 10.51 3.83 3.80
C PRO A 324 10.65 2.79 2.69
N GLY A 325 11.14 1.60 3.03
CA GLY A 325 11.27 0.48 2.11
C GLY A 325 9.90 0.00 1.62
N LEU A 326 9.86 -0.61 0.42
CA LEU A 326 8.62 -1.13 -0.16
C LEU A 326 7.91 -2.08 0.81
N TRP A 327 8.69 -2.99 1.41
CA TRP A 327 8.20 -3.96 2.37
C TRP A 327 7.50 -3.25 3.54
N GLY A 328 8.18 -2.31 4.20
CA GLY A 328 7.69 -1.62 5.38
C GLY A 328 6.41 -0.83 5.11
N VAL A 329 6.38 -0.02 4.06
CA VAL A 329 5.22 0.84 3.77
C VAL A 329 4.00 0.03 3.32
N SER A 330 4.20 -0.96 2.44
CA SER A 330 3.10 -1.75 1.88
C SER A 330 2.48 -2.70 2.90
N ILE A 331 3.31 -3.36 3.73
CA ILE A 331 2.81 -4.22 4.81
C ILE A 331 2.16 -3.40 5.90
N SER A 332 2.70 -2.23 6.28
CA SER A 332 2.04 -1.38 7.28
C SER A 332 0.63 -0.96 6.83
N LEU A 333 0.47 -0.56 5.57
CA LEU A 333 -0.85 -0.25 5.00
C LEU A 333 -1.76 -1.50 4.93
N GLY A 334 -1.22 -2.64 4.50
CA GLY A 334 -1.96 -3.90 4.45
C GLY A 334 -2.35 -4.42 5.84
N MET A 335 -1.54 -4.15 6.86
CA MET A 335 -1.79 -4.55 8.25
C MET A 335 -3.01 -3.84 8.82
N VAL A 336 -3.32 -2.61 8.40
CA VAL A 336 -4.58 -1.94 8.78
C VAL A 336 -5.78 -2.80 8.39
N GLY A 337 -5.84 -3.26 7.15
CA GLY A 337 -6.91 -4.14 6.67
C GLY A 337 -6.95 -5.50 7.35
N ALA A 338 -5.79 -6.11 7.55
CA ALA A 338 -5.69 -7.39 8.24
C ALA A 338 -6.16 -7.29 9.70
N LEU A 339 -5.82 -6.21 10.41
CA LEU A 339 -6.26 -5.98 11.79
C LEU A 339 -7.76 -5.67 11.88
N LEU A 340 -8.34 -4.97 10.90
CA LEU A 340 -9.80 -4.82 10.79
C LEU A 340 -10.49 -6.19 10.67
N THR A 341 -9.88 -7.10 9.91
CA THR A 341 -10.37 -8.47 9.75
C THR A 341 -10.32 -9.24 11.07
N VAL A 342 -9.19 -9.19 11.78
CA VAL A 342 -9.05 -9.79 13.12
C VAL A 342 -10.08 -9.20 14.10
N ALA A 343 -10.27 -7.89 14.06
CA ALA A 343 -11.22 -7.20 14.93
C ALA A 343 -12.68 -7.61 14.64
N ALA A 344 -13.03 -7.87 13.38
CA ALA A 344 -14.34 -8.37 12.99
C ALA A 344 -14.58 -9.79 13.52
N SER A 345 -13.55 -10.64 13.57
CA SER A 345 -13.64 -12.01 14.11
C SER A 345 -13.38 -12.13 15.61
N ARG A 346 -13.34 -11.03 16.37
CA ARG A 346 -12.96 -11.03 17.80
C ARG A 346 -13.82 -11.92 18.70
N GLU A 347 -15.07 -12.17 18.31
CA GLU A 347 -16.00 -13.02 19.07
C GLU A 347 -15.66 -14.51 18.89
N GLU A 348 -14.98 -14.86 17.80
CA GLU A 348 -14.49 -16.21 17.53
C GLU A 348 -12.98 -16.31 17.80
N MET A 349 -12.63 -16.40 19.09
CA MET A 349 -11.24 -16.37 19.56
C MET A 349 -10.29 -17.31 18.79
N GLY A 350 -10.76 -18.50 18.37
CA GLY A 350 -9.94 -19.45 17.61
C GLY A 350 -9.49 -18.90 16.25
N TYR A 351 -10.40 -18.30 15.48
CA TYR A 351 -10.06 -17.69 14.21
C TYR A 351 -9.24 -16.41 14.41
N ALA A 352 -9.61 -15.55 15.36
CA ALA A 352 -8.85 -14.32 15.62
C ALA A 352 -7.39 -14.61 16.03
N LEU A 353 -7.17 -15.56 16.94
CA LEU A 353 -5.81 -15.99 17.34
C LEU A 353 -5.06 -16.63 16.18
N GLY A 354 -5.73 -17.44 15.36
CA GLY A 354 -5.14 -18.04 14.17
C GLY A 354 -4.69 -16.98 13.15
N MET A 355 -5.52 -15.97 12.89
CA MET A 355 -5.20 -14.86 11.98
C MET A 355 -3.99 -14.07 12.48
N VAL A 356 -3.98 -13.67 13.77
CA VAL A 356 -2.86 -12.93 14.36
C VAL A 356 -1.56 -13.73 14.28
N SER A 357 -1.62 -15.01 14.64
CA SER A 357 -0.45 -15.90 14.61
C SER A 357 0.11 -16.03 13.19
N PHE A 358 -0.76 -16.22 12.20
CA PHE A 358 -0.33 -16.33 10.81
C PHE A 358 0.18 -15.01 10.22
N LEU A 359 -0.45 -13.87 10.55
CA LEU A 359 0.04 -12.55 10.14
C LEU A 359 1.46 -12.32 10.66
N GLY A 360 1.69 -12.61 11.95
CA GLY A 360 3.02 -12.55 12.56
C GLY A 360 4.02 -13.48 11.88
N ALA A 361 3.63 -14.72 11.61
CA ALA A 361 4.48 -15.70 10.93
C ALA A 361 4.81 -15.31 9.48
N ALA A 362 3.81 -14.93 8.68
CA ALA A 362 3.96 -14.62 7.27
C ALA A 362 4.76 -13.32 7.07
N PHE A 363 4.39 -12.24 7.76
CA PHE A 363 5.12 -10.98 7.64
C PHE A 363 6.47 -11.02 8.33
N GLY A 364 6.57 -11.61 9.53
CA GLY A 364 7.87 -11.83 10.19
C GLY A 364 8.82 -12.69 9.33
N GLY A 365 8.30 -13.75 8.71
CA GLY A 365 9.07 -14.56 7.78
C GLY A 365 9.51 -13.78 6.54
N SER A 366 8.62 -12.98 5.96
CA SER A 366 8.97 -12.12 4.82
C SER A 366 10.04 -11.09 5.18
N TYR A 367 9.97 -10.48 6.37
CA TYR A 367 10.98 -9.55 6.88
C TYR A 367 12.36 -10.21 6.93
N LEU A 368 12.46 -11.40 7.53
CA LEU A 368 13.71 -12.15 7.58
C LEU A 368 14.26 -12.46 6.18
N SER A 369 13.38 -12.77 5.22
CA SER A 369 13.78 -12.97 3.83
C SER A 369 14.35 -11.70 3.20
N VAL A 370 13.79 -10.51 3.49
CA VAL A 370 14.35 -9.23 3.03
C VAL A 370 15.72 -8.96 3.66
N ARG A 371 15.89 -9.32 4.93
CA ARG A 371 17.18 -9.26 5.65
C ARG A 371 18.22 -10.28 5.17
N GLY A 372 17.90 -11.09 4.15
CA GLY A 372 18.84 -12.04 3.56
C GLY A 372 18.90 -13.42 4.24
N VAL A 373 17.95 -13.74 5.13
CA VAL A 373 17.85 -15.10 5.71
C VAL A 373 17.33 -16.06 4.64
N GLU A 374 18.03 -17.18 4.45
CA GLU A 374 17.62 -18.23 3.51
C GLU A 374 16.17 -18.67 3.75
N SER A 375 15.34 -18.66 2.70
CA SER A 375 13.90 -18.97 2.81
C SER A 375 13.62 -20.35 3.42
N ARG A 376 14.54 -21.31 3.25
CA ARG A 376 14.46 -22.62 3.89
C ARG A 376 14.52 -22.53 5.41
N ARG A 377 15.39 -21.66 5.95
CA ARG A 377 15.53 -21.43 7.40
C ARG A 377 14.34 -20.68 7.97
N VAL A 378 13.70 -19.84 7.16
CA VAL A 378 12.46 -19.15 7.53
C VAL A 378 11.26 -20.11 7.57
N ALA A 379 11.18 -21.04 6.62
CA ALA A 379 10.04 -21.96 6.49
C ALA A 379 10.05 -23.14 7.48
N ILE A 380 11.23 -23.67 7.84
CA ILE A 380 11.36 -24.85 8.72
C ILE A 380 10.64 -24.68 10.08
N PRO A 381 10.79 -23.57 10.82
CA PRO A 381 10.09 -23.37 12.08
C PRO A 381 8.56 -23.27 11.96
N LEU A 382 8.04 -22.96 10.78
CA LEU A 382 6.60 -22.83 10.51
C LEU A 382 5.94 -24.17 10.13
N LEU A 383 6.73 -25.20 9.86
CA LEU A 383 6.27 -26.56 9.54
C LEU A 383 6.34 -27.52 10.74
N GLY A 384 6.78 -27.02 11.91
CA GLY A 384 7.04 -27.79 13.13
C GLY A 384 5.92 -27.73 14.14
#